data_AF-A0A380T9W0-F1
#
_entry.id   AF-A0A380T9W0-F1
#
_cell.length_a   1.000
_cell.length_b   1.000
_cell.length_c   1.000
_cell.angle_alpha   90.00
_cell.angle_beta   90.00
_cell.angle_gamma   90.00
#
_symmetry.space_group_name_H-M   'P 1'
#
loop_
_entity.id
_entity.type
_entity.pdbx_description
1 polymer ?
#
loop_
_entity_poly.entity_id
_entity_poly.type
_entity_poly.pdbx_seq_one_letter_code
_entity_poly.pdbx_strand_id
1 'polypeptide(L)'
;MATLIANGTSQPHDGARGASTDPIGRAQRWTVGVVLAFLAVFLVVMGSQFIMASLAGFAGAPVLAKLRQAIPVSANEAKDLLSAKQDEMKWLESGEAAIDSGLARLLIAESLPADAKERDRLVAAAARDLKQGLAAAPLSGRGWARLAYSLAALEGWSPAAMSALRFSIAAAPFEPSLTLFRLRMGLEAWPRLDARDRASVLQQVRYAAKVDLRALALLGEEQQSIPIVRAALRDEPHVLAELDRLRAQTGRDPQRRSGG
;
A
#
# COMPACT_ATOMS: atom_id res chain seq x y z
N MET A 1 56.92 -1.35 -34.42
CA MET A 1 57.39 -2.57 -33.74
C MET A 1 56.30 -3.64 -33.93
N ALA A 2 56.17 -4.36 -35.04
CA ALA A 2 57.11 -5.06 -35.92
C ALA A 2 58.01 -6.04 -35.17
N THR A 3 57.50 -7.25 -34.92
CA THR A 3 58.32 -8.47 -34.83
C THR A 3 57.62 -9.58 -35.58
N LEU A 4 58.40 -10.23 -36.45
CA LEU A 4 58.05 -11.14 -37.52
C LEU A 4 58.85 -12.41 -37.27
N ILE A 5 58.21 -13.56 -37.07
CA ILE A 5 58.81 -14.92 -37.08
C ILE A 5 57.69 -15.85 -37.59
N ALA A 6 57.62 -16.20 -38.88
CA ALA A 6 58.42 -17.17 -39.64
C ALA A 6 58.06 -18.65 -39.36
N ASN A 7 57.36 -19.22 -40.36
CA ASN A 7 57.37 -20.60 -40.88
C ASN A 7 57.86 -21.78 -40.00
N GLY A 8 57.00 -22.79 -39.91
CA GLY A 8 57.35 -24.15 -39.50
C GLY A 8 56.39 -25.18 -40.08
N THR A 9 56.75 -25.68 -41.28
CA THR A 9 56.58 -27.07 -41.76
C THR A 9 55.28 -27.83 -41.49
N SER A 10 54.55 -28.05 -42.58
CA SER A 10 53.68 -29.18 -42.87
C SER A 10 54.19 -30.54 -42.39
N GLN A 11 53.39 -31.23 -41.56
CA GLN A 11 53.36 -32.70 -41.45
C GLN A 11 51.92 -33.20 -41.67
N PRO A 12 51.66 -33.99 -42.72
CA PRO A 12 50.43 -34.77 -42.83
C PRO A 12 50.63 -36.07 -42.05
N HIS A 13 50.19 -36.10 -40.78
CA HIS A 13 49.98 -37.36 -40.08
C HIS A 13 48.54 -37.82 -40.27
N ASP A 14 48.37 -38.60 -41.33
CA ASP A 14 47.35 -39.63 -41.45
C ASP A 14 47.52 -40.59 -40.26
N GLY A 15 46.79 -40.29 -39.19
CA GLY A 15 46.74 -41.09 -37.97
C GLY A 15 45.29 -41.46 -37.75
N ALA A 16 44.94 -42.70 -38.10
CA ALA A 16 43.65 -43.30 -37.93
C ALA A 16 43.01 -42.87 -36.60
N ARG A 17 41.94 -42.07 -36.70
CA ARG A 17 41.10 -41.69 -35.57
C ARG A 17 40.42 -42.97 -35.07
N GLY A 18 41.11 -43.67 -34.17
CA GLY A 18 40.52 -44.74 -33.39
C GLY A 18 39.30 -44.17 -32.68
N ALA A 19 38.12 -44.65 -33.05
CA ALA A 19 36.87 -44.32 -32.39
C ALA A 19 36.94 -44.86 -30.95
N SER A 20 37.51 -44.07 -30.02
CA SER A 20 37.46 -44.36 -28.59
C SER A 20 36.01 -44.25 -28.15
N THR A 21 35.33 -45.39 -28.06
CA THR A 21 33.95 -45.52 -27.62
C THR A 21 33.87 -45.39 -26.11
N ASP A 22 34.21 -44.22 -25.56
CA ASP A 22 34.23 -43.96 -24.13
C ASP A 22 32.81 -44.17 -23.53
N PRO A 23 32.56 -45.28 -22.81
CA PRO A 23 31.22 -45.59 -22.31
C PRO A 23 30.82 -44.65 -21.16
N ILE A 24 31.81 -44.12 -20.44
CA ILE A 24 31.64 -43.17 -19.33
C ILE A 24 31.03 -41.85 -19.84
N GLY A 25 31.40 -41.41 -21.04
CA GLY A 25 30.89 -40.17 -21.63
C GLY A 25 29.39 -40.21 -22.00
N ARG A 26 28.81 -41.39 -22.25
CA ARG A 26 27.39 -41.53 -22.61
C ARG A 26 26.46 -41.38 -21.39
N ALA A 27 26.82 -41.98 -20.27
CA ALA A 27 26.03 -41.87 -19.04
C ALA A 27 25.99 -40.42 -18.51
N GLN A 28 27.13 -39.73 -18.54
CA GLN A 28 27.21 -38.33 -18.10
C GLN A 28 26.32 -37.40 -18.95
N ARG A 29 26.32 -37.57 -20.28
CA ARG A 29 25.48 -36.76 -21.19
C ARG A 29 23.99 -36.95 -20.94
N TRP A 30 23.55 -38.18 -20.68
CA TRP A 30 22.13 -38.46 -20.38
C TRP A 30 21.71 -37.81 -19.05
N THR A 31 22.54 -37.93 -18.02
CA THR A 31 22.28 -37.34 -16.70
C THR A 31 22.15 -35.82 -16.80
N VAL A 32 23.07 -35.15 -17.51
CA VAL A 32 23.00 -33.70 -17.77
C VAL A 32 21.72 -33.34 -18.54
N GLY A 33 21.33 -34.12 -19.55
CA GLY A 33 20.11 -33.90 -20.31
C GLY A 33 18.84 -33.97 -19.45
N VAL A 34 18.74 -34.97 -18.57
CA VAL A 34 17.61 -35.13 -17.64
C VAL A 34 17.54 -33.97 -16.65
N VAL A 35 18.67 -33.56 -16.07
CA VAL A 35 18.72 -32.42 -15.14
C VAL A 35 18.31 -31.12 -15.83
N LEU A 36 18.79 -30.87 -17.05
CA LEU A 36 18.40 -29.69 -17.83
C LEU A 36 16.92 -29.71 -18.21
N ALA A 37 16.38 -30.86 -18.61
CA ALA A 37 14.95 -31.00 -18.90
C ALA A 37 14.09 -30.74 -17.64
N PHE A 38 14.49 -31.28 -16.50
CA PHE A 38 13.81 -31.04 -15.23
C PHE A 38 13.86 -29.57 -14.82
N LEU A 39 15.04 -28.93 -14.95
CA LEU A 39 15.20 -27.51 -14.68
C LEU A 39 14.35 -26.65 -15.62
N ALA A 40 14.29 -26.99 -16.91
CA ALA A 40 13.44 -26.28 -17.88
C ALA A 40 11.96 -26.39 -17.53
N VAL A 41 11.46 -27.59 -17.20
CA VAL A 41 10.08 -27.79 -16.75
C VAL A 41 9.80 -27.01 -15.47
N PHE A 42 10.71 -27.08 -14.49
CA PHE A 42 10.59 -26.33 -13.25
C PHE A 42 10.50 -24.82 -13.48
N LEU A 43 11.34 -24.27 -14.35
CA LEU A 43 11.30 -22.85 -14.72
C LEU A 43 10.02 -22.45 -15.45
N VAL A 44 9.48 -23.31 -16.32
CA VAL A 44 8.20 -23.07 -16.99
C VAL A 44 7.06 -23.04 -15.98
N VAL A 45 7.02 -24.00 -15.05
CA VAL A 45 6.00 -24.05 -13.99
C VAL A 45 6.10 -22.81 -13.10
N MET A 46 7.30 -22.45 -12.62
CA MET A 46 7.48 -21.25 -11.79
C MET A 46 7.19 -19.95 -12.54
N GLY A 47 7.64 -19.83 -13.80
CA GLY A 47 7.39 -18.66 -14.63
C GLY A 47 5.90 -18.45 -14.90
N SER A 48 5.16 -19.53 -15.16
CA SER A 48 3.71 -19.45 -15.39
C SER A 48 2.95 -18.93 -14.17
N GLN A 49 3.31 -19.35 -12.95
CA GLN A 49 2.70 -18.84 -11.72
C GLN A 49 2.94 -17.34 -11.54
N PHE A 50 4.17 -16.88 -11.79
CA PHE A 50 4.50 -15.46 -11.69
C PHE A 50 3.75 -14.61 -12.73
N ILE A 51 3.66 -15.11 -13.97
CA ILE A 51 2.89 -14.44 -15.03
C ILE A 51 1.41 -14.33 -14.64
N MET A 52 0.81 -15.42 -14.12
CA MET A 52 -0.60 -15.41 -13.69
C MET A 52 -0.83 -14.46 -12.52
N ALA A 53 0.08 -14.41 -11.54
CA ALA A 53 0.01 -13.44 -10.45
C ALA A 53 0.08 -11.99 -10.96
N SER A 54 0.99 -11.71 -11.90
CA SER A 54 1.12 -10.38 -12.51
C SER A 54 -0.12 -9.98 -13.31
N LEU A 55 -0.73 -10.92 -14.03
CA LEU A 55 -1.97 -10.67 -14.79
C LEU A 55 -3.16 -10.44 -13.85
N ALA A 56 -3.26 -11.18 -12.76
CA ALA A 56 -4.30 -10.98 -11.74
C ALA A 56 -4.19 -9.58 -11.10
N GLY A 57 -2.96 -9.14 -10.79
CA GLY A 57 -2.72 -7.80 -10.24
C GLY A 57 -3.10 -6.65 -11.19
N PHE A 58 -3.10 -6.89 -12.50
CA PHE A 58 -3.40 -5.87 -13.51
C PHE A 58 -4.85 -5.37 -13.45
N ALA A 59 -5.80 -6.26 -13.15
CA ALA A 59 -7.22 -5.91 -13.07
C ALA A 59 -7.53 -4.87 -11.98
N GLY A 60 -6.81 -4.92 -10.83
CA GLY A 60 -7.00 -3.97 -9.73
C GLY A 60 -6.20 -2.67 -9.86
N ALA A 61 -5.23 -2.60 -10.78
CA ALA A 61 -4.31 -1.46 -10.90
C ALA A 61 -5.01 -0.12 -11.22
N PRO A 62 -6.02 -0.04 -12.12
CA PRO A 62 -6.73 1.20 -12.39
C PRO A 62 -7.49 1.73 -11.16
N VAL A 63 -8.08 0.84 -10.36
CA VAL A 63 -8.81 1.22 -9.14
C VAL A 63 -7.84 1.78 -8.10
N LEU A 64 -6.69 1.12 -7.89
CA LEU A 64 -5.64 1.63 -7.01
C LEU A 64 -5.06 2.97 -7.49
N ALA A 65 -4.94 3.18 -8.80
CA ALA A 65 -4.49 4.45 -9.36
C ALA A 65 -5.49 5.58 -9.06
N LYS A 66 -6.81 5.32 -9.20
CA LYS A 66 -7.87 6.26 -8.80
C LYS A 66 -7.76 6.63 -7.32
N LEU A 67 -7.63 5.64 -6.44
CA LEU A 67 -7.51 5.87 -4.99
C LEU A 67 -6.27 6.70 -4.64
N ARG A 68 -5.13 6.49 -5.31
CA ARG A 68 -3.91 7.30 -5.11
C ARG A 68 -4.10 8.76 -5.54
N GLN A 69 -4.97 9.00 -6.51
CA GLN A 69 -5.31 10.34 -7.01
C GLN A 69 -6.51 10.95 -6.26
N ALA A 70 -6.99 10.32 -5.19
CA ALA A 70 -8.19 10.71 -4.45
C ALA A 70 -9.45 10.81 -5.34
N ILE A 71 -9.49 10.05 -6.44
CA ILE A 71 -10.67 9.93 -7.28
C ILE A 71 -11.65 8.94 -6.61
N PRO A 72 -12.93 9.30 -6.43
CA PRO A 72 -13.93 8.40 -5.87
C PRO A 72 -14.02 7.08 -6.65
N VAL A 73 -14.19 5.99 -5.90
CA VAL A 73 -14.32 4.63 -6.43
C VAL A 73 -15.71 4.10 -6.10
N SER A 74 -16.38 3.50 -7.08
CA SER A 74 -17.70 2.90 -6.89
C SER A 74 -17.61 1.58 -6.12
N ALA A 75 -18.74 1.16 -5.51
CA ALA A 75 -18.81 -0.12 -4.81
C ALA A 75 -18.48 -1.33 -5.72
N ASN A 76 -18.81 -1.26 -7.02
CA ASN A 76 -18.49 -2.33 -7.97
C ASN A 76 -16.99 -2.39 -8.26
N GLU A 77 -16.34 -1.25 -8.50
CA GLU A 77 -14.88 -1.21 -8.68
C GLU A 77 -14.13 -1.67 -7.43
N ALA A 78 -14.66 -1.39 -6.23
CA ALA A 78 -14.10 -1.91 -4.99
C ALA A 78 -14.25 -3.44 -4.88
N LYS A 79 -15.35 -4.03 -5.38
CA LYS A 79 -15.51 -5.49 -5.48
C LYS A 79 -14.54 -6.10 -6.50
N ASP A 80 -14.33 -5.45 -7.63
CA ASP A 80 -13.37 -5.90 -8.64
C ASP A 80 -11.94 -5.89 -8.07
N LEU A 81 -11.57 -4.83 -7.35
CA LEU A 81 -10.31 -4.77 -6.62
C LEU A 81 -10.20 -5.89 -5.58
N LEU A 82 -11.26 -6.14 -4.81
CA LEU A 82 -11.27 -7.22 -3.82
C LEU A 82 -11.04 -8.59 -4.47
N SER A 83 -11.75 -8.90 -5.56
CA SER A 83 -11.60 -10.16 -6.30
C SER A 83 -10.18 -10.31 -6.84
N ALA A 84 -9.65 -9.27 -7.49
CA ALA A 84 -8.29 -9.29 -8.03
C ALA A 84 -7.23 -9.54 -6.95
N LYS A 85 -7.39 -8.95 -5.75
CA LYS A 85 -6.46 -9.17 -4.63
C LYS A 85 -6.60 -10.53 -3.98
N GLN A 86 -7.81 -11.07 -3.91
CA GLN A 86 -8.01 -12.45 -3.47
C GLN A 86 -7.39 -13.45 -4.45
N ASP A 87 -7.47 -13.20 -5.75
CA ASP A 87 -6.83 -14.02 -6.76
C ASP A 87 -5.30 -13.92 -6.69
N GLU A 88 -4.75 -12.71 -6.54
CA GLU A 88 -3.31 -12.49 -6.31
C GLU A 88 -2.78 -13.31 -5.11
N MET A 89 -3.51 -13.28 -3.99
CA MET A 89 -3.13 -14.01 -2.76
C MET A 89 -3.16 -15.53 -2.89
N LYS A 90 -3.86 -16.10 -3.89
CA LYS A 90 -3.80 -17.56 -4.15
C LYS A 90 -2.45 -17.98 -4.73
N TRP A 91 -1.75 -17.05 -5.38
CA TRP A 91 -0.48 -17.31 -6.07
C TRP A 91 0.72 -16.82 -5.27
N LEU A 92 0.57 -15.72 -4.53
CA LEU A 92 1.65 -15.09 -3.79
C LEU A 92 1.19 -14.60 -2.42
N GLU A 93 1.85 -15.05 -1.36
CA GLU A 93 1.70 -14.45 -0.04
C GLU A 93 2.30 -13.04 -0.04
N SER A 94 1.46 -12.04 -0.27
CA SER A 94 1.86 -10.63 -0.35
C SER A 94 1.17 -9.82 0.75
N GLY A 95 1.98 -9.22 1.63
CA GLY A 95 1.49 -8.33 2.68
C GLY A 95 0.72 -7.13 2.13
N GLU A 96 1.19 -6.55 1.02
CA GLU A 96 0.49 -5.46 0.33
C GLU A 96 -0.83 -5.94 -0.29
N ALA A 97 -0.90 -7.16 -0.84
CA ALA A 97 -2.15 -7.70 -1.38
C ALA A 97 -3.23 -7.84 -0.29
N ALA A 98 -2.85 -8.32 0.90
CA ALA A 98 -3.75 -8.39 2.05
C ALA A 98 -4.19 -7.00 2.54
N ILE A 99 -3.27 -6.02 2.57
CA ILE A 99 -3.60 -4.62 2.93
C ILE A 99 -4.57 -3.99 1.93
N ASP A 100 -4.36 -4.20 0.63
CA ASP A 100 -5.25 -3.70 -0.43
C ASP A 100 -6.60 -4.42 -0.42
N SER A 101 -6.63 -5.71 -0.07
CA SER A 101 -7.86 -6.47 0.16
C SER A 101 -8.68 -5.86 1.31
N GLY A 102 -8.02 -5.50 2.41
CA GLY A 102 -8.64 -4.79 3.53
C GLY A 102 -9.19 -3.42 3.14
N LEU A 103 -8.46 -2.65 2.33
CA LEU A 103 -8.97 -1.38 1.76
C LEU A 103 -10.22 -1.60 0.93
N ALA A 104 -10.21 -2.57 0.01
CA ALA A 104 -11.34 -2.85 -0.85
C ALA A 104 -12.60 -3.18 -0.05
N ARG A 105 -12.47 -3.98 1.02
CA ARG A 105 -13.58 -4.27 1.94
C ARG A 105 -14.09 -3.03 2.68
N LEU A 106 -13.19 -2.14 3.13
CA LEU A 106 -13.59 -0.86 3.74
C LEU A 106 -14.40 0.00 2.77
N LEU A 107 -13.97 0.11 1.52
CA LEU A 107 -14.68 0.88 0.48
C LEU A 107 -16.08 0.29 0.20
N ILE A 108 -16.20 -1.04 0.16
CA ILE A 108 -17.52 -1.70 0.02
C ILE A 108 -18.37 -1.40 1.26
N ALA A 109 -17.81 -1.50 2.46
CA ALA A 109 -18.52 -1.22 3.70
C ALA A 109 -19.05 0.22 3.79
N GLU A 110 -18.27 1.21 3.32
CA GLU A 110 -18.67 2.62 3.27
C GLU A 110 -19.82 2.90 2.30
N SER A 111 -20.02 2.04 1.30
CA SER A 111 -21.18 2.14 0.39
C SER A 111 -22.48 1.59 0.96
N LEU A 112 -22.43 0.92 2.12
CA LEU A 112 -23.58 0.32 2.78
C LEU A 112 -24.15 1.26 3.86
N PRO A 113 -25.46 1.13 4.19
CA PRO A 113 -26.04 1.82 5.33
C PRO A 113 -25.29 1.54 6.63
N ALA A 114 -25.23 2.54 7.52
CA ALA A 114 -24.44 2.45 8.76
C ALA A 114 -24.89 1.31 9.69
N ASP A 115 -26.17 0.95 9.66
CA ASP A 115 -26.82 -0.09 10.47
C ASP A 115 -26.84 -1.48 9.79
N ALA A 116 -26.30 -1.59 8.58
CA ALA A 116 -26.27 -2.85 7.86
C ALA A 116 -25.31 -3.85 8.54
N LYS A 117 -25.82 -5.00 9.00
CA LYS A 117 -24.96 -6.08 9.57
C LYS A 117 -23.82 -6.52 8.64
N GLU A 118 -24.03 -6.40 7.33
CA GLU A 118 -23.01 -6.73 6.34
C GLU A 118 -21.84 -5.73 6.35
N ARG A 119 -22.10 -4.45 6.69
CA ARG A 119 -21.06 -3.44 6.90
C ARG A 119 -20.11 -3.89 8.00
N ASP A 120 -20.62 -4.27 9.16
CA ASP A 120 -19.79 -4.71 10.30
C ASP A 120 -18.96 -5.96 9.95
N ARG A 121 -19.55 -6.90 9.20
CA ARG A 121 -18.84 -8.10 8.72
C ARG A 121 -17.68 -7.75 7.79
N LEU A 122 -17.89 -6.81 6.86
CA LEU A 122 -16.87 -6.33 5.94
C LEU A 122 -15.75 -5.58 6.67
N VAL A 123 -16.09 -4.71 7.65
CA VAL A 123 -15.10 -4.01 8.47
C VAL A 123 -14.29 -4.99 9.32
N ALA A 124 -14.94 -5.99 9.92
CA ALA A 124 -14.26 -7.05 10.68
C ALA A 124 -13.34 -7.90 9.80
N ALA A 125 -13.78 -8.22 8.57
CA ALA A 125 -12.93 -8.90 7.60
C ALA A 125 -11.73 -8.03 7.19
N ALA A 126 -11.95 -6.76 6.88
CA ALA A 126 -10.89 -5.81 6.57
C ALA A 126 -9.83 -5.74 7.69
N ALA A 127 -10.27 -5.66 8.96
CA ALA A 127 -9.36 -5.65 10.10
C ALA A 127 -8.49 -6.92 10.17
N ARG A 128 -9.04 -8.10 9.80
CA ARG A 128 -8.27 -9.35 9.74
C ARG A 128 -7.22 -9.32 8.63
N ASP A 129 -7.62 -8.93 7.41
CA ASP A 129 -6.68 -8.88 6.28
C ASP A 129 -5.58 -7.84 6.51
N LEU A 130 -5.92 -6.69 7.10
CA LEU A 130 -4.95 -5.66 7.46
C LEU A 130 -3.95 -6.16 8.51
N LYS A 131 -4.40 -6.89 9.54
CA LYS A 131 -3.49 -7.51 10.52
C LYS A 131 -2.57 -8.54 9.86
N GLN A 132 -3.10 -9.40 8.99
CA GLN A 132 -2.31 -10.37 8.24
C GLN A 132 -1.28 -9.67 7.35
N GLY A 133 -1.70 -8.66 6.59
CA GLY A 133 -0.82 -7.91 5.70
C GLY A 133 0.27 -7.13 6.44
N LEU A 134 -0.07 -6.53 7.59
CA LEU A 134 0.89 -5.83 8.45
C LEU A 134 1.88 -6.78 9.14
N ALA A 135 1.55 -8.05 9.35
CA ALA A 135 2.52 -9.04 9.83
C ALA A 135 3.64 -9.28 8.79
N ALA A 136 3.31 -9.21 7.51
CA ALA A 136 4.29 -9.31 6.41
C ALA A 136 4.93 -7.96 6.03
N ALA A 137 4.21 -6.84 6.20
CA ALA A 137 4.65 -5.49 5.85
C ALA A 137 4.48 -4.51 7.03
N PRO A 138 5.23 -4.66 8.14
CA PRO A 138 5.01 -3.91 9.38
C PRO A 138 5.29 -2.40 9.26
N LEU A 139 6.01 -1.97 8.22
CA LEU A 139 6.32 -0.55 7.97
C LEU A 139 5.26 0.15 7.09
N SER A 140 4.14 -0.49 6.78
CA SER A 140 3.08 0.11 5.96
C SER A 140 2.24 1.11 6.76
N GLY A 141 2.59 2.40 6.67
CA GLY A 141 1.83 3.49 7.30
C GLY A 141 0.35 3.52 6.88
N ARG A 142 0.06 3.18 5.60
CA ARG A 142 -1.31 3.06 5.07
C ARG A 142 -2.07 1.90 5.71
N GLY A 143 -1.43 0.74 5.84
CA GLY A 143 -2.03 -0.43 6.49
C GLY A 143 -2.42 -0.14 7.94
N TRP A 144 -1.52 0.47 8.71
CA TRP A 144 -1.80 0.86 10.09
C TRP A 144 -2.91 1.90 10.21
N ALA A 145 -2.94 2.90 9.33
CA ALA A 145 -4.00 3.92 9.32
C ALA A 145 -5.38 3.29 9.06
N ARG A 146 -5.47 2.40 8.08
CA ARG A 146 -6.70 1.67 7.75
C ARG A 146 -7.11 0.73 8.89
N LEU A 147 -6.15 0.07 9.54
CA LEU A 147 -6.44 -0.80 10.68
C LEU A 147 -7.01 0.01 11.85
N ALA A 148 -6.45 1.20 12.13
CA ALA A 148 -6.98 2.10 13.15
C ALA A 148 -8.44 2.47 12.88
N TYR A 149 -8.76 2.82 11.63
CA TYR A 149 -10.12 3.10 11.20
C TYR A 149 -11.05 1.89 11.35
N SER A 150 -10.63 0.70 10.89
CA SER A 150 -11.46 -0.52 11.04
C SER A 150 -11.75 -0.84 12.50
N LEU A 151 -10.75 -0.74 13.38
CA LEU A 151 -10.94 -0.98 14.81
C LEU A 151 -11.84 0.08 15.45
N ALA A 152 -11.66 1.35 15.07
CA ALA A 152 -12.51 2.44 15.53
C ALA A 152 -13.98 2.27 15.11
N ALA A 153 -14.21 1.79 13.89
CA ALA A 153 -15.55 1.54 13.37
C ALA A 153 -16.26 0.36 14.08
N LEU A 154 -15.52 -0.63 14.59
CA LEU A 154 -16.09 -1.80 15.27
C LEU A 154 -16.30 -1.59 16.77
N GLU A 155 -15.34 -0.95 17.43
CA GLU A 155 -15.25 -0.91 18.90
C GLU A 155 -15.18 0.52 19.46
N GLY A 156 -15.27 1.53 18.59
CA GLY A 156 -14.88 2.90 18.92
C GLY A 156 -13.37 3.04 19.09
N TRP A 157 -12.93 4.21 19.54
CA TRP A 157 -11.53 4.54 19.79
C TRP A 157 -10.93 3.78 20.99
N SER A 158 -10.79 2.46 20.84
CA SER A 158 -10.22 1.53 21.82
C SER A 158 -8.69 1.65 21.89
N PRO A 159 -8.02 1.11 22.93
CA PRO A 159 -6.56 1.08 23.00
C PRO A 159 -5.89 0.46 21.77
N ALA A 160 -6.52 -0.55 21.14
CA ALA A 160 -6.03 -1.16 19.93
C ALA A 160 -6.11 -0.20 18.72
N ALA A 161 -7.24 0.51 18.56
CA ALA A 161 -7.41 1.51 17.51
C ALA A 161 -6.40 2.66 17.66
N MET A 162 -6.22 3.17 18.89
CA MET A 162 -5.24 4.23 19.19
C MET A 162 -3.81 3.77 18.94
N SER A 163 -3.46 2.54 19.32
CA SER A 163 -2.14 1.96 19.03
C SER A 163 -1.89 1.87 17.53
N ALA A 164 -2.85 1.39 16.75
CA ALA A 164 -2.74 1.34 15.29
C ALA A 164 -2.58 2.74 14.68
N LEU A 165 -3.31 3.75 15.17
CA LEU A 165 -3.15 5.14 14.73
C LEU A 165 -1.75 5.67 15.01
N ARG A 166 -1.21 5.41 16.22
CA ARG A 166 0.15 5.79 16.61
C ARG A 166 1.19 5.15 15.69
N PHE A 167 1.08 3.84 15.43
CA PHE A 167 1.97 3.15 14.48
C PHE A 167 1.85 3.71 13.07
N SER A 168 0.64 4.11 12.64
CA SER A 168 0.47 4.71 11.32
C SER A 168 1.27 6.00 11.17
N ILE A 169 1.29 6.87 12.19
CA ILE A 169 2.05 8.13 12.18
C ILE A 169 3.55 7.82 12.25
N ALA A 170 3.97 6.88 13.10
CA ALA A 170 5.37 6.54 13.27
C ALA A 170 5.99 5.88 12.01
N ALA A 171 5.25 5.03 11.32
CA ALA A 171 5.74 4.29 10.16
C ALA A 171 5.93 5.17 8.91
N ALA A 172 5.08 6.19 8.72
CA ALA A 172 5.20 7.10 7.56
C ALA A 172 4.76 8.53 7.92
N PRO A 173 5.55 9.26 8.73
CA PRO A 173 5.14 10.56 9.30
C PRO A 173 4.96 11.68 8.27
N PHE A 174 5.54 11.56 7.08
CA PHE A 174 5.53 12.59 6.03
C PHE A 174 4.91 12.08 4.72
N GLU A 175 3.95 11.16 4.78
CA GLU A 175 3.23 10.67 3.61
C GLU A 175 2.03 11.61 3.31
N PRO A 176 2.08 12.46 2.25
CA PRO A 176 1.08 13.50 2.04
C PRO A 176 -0.33 12.94 1.84
N SER A 177 -0.46 11.83 1.09
CA SER A 177 -1.72 11.17 0.77
C SER A 177 -2.48 10.65 1.99
N LEU A 178 -1.78 10.40 3.10
CA LEU A 178 -2.37 9.92 4.35
C LEU A 178 -2.59 11.02 5.38
N THR A 179 -2.01 12.20 5.18
CA THR A 179 -1.94 13.23 6.22
C THR A 179 -3.35 13.66 6.67
N LEU A 180 -4.25 13.97 5.73
CA LEU A 180 -5.62 14.37 6.06
C LEU A 180 -6.43 13.22 6.68
N PHE A 181 -6.27 11.99 6.18
CA PHE A 181 -6.96 10.82 6.71
C PHE A 181 -6.56 10.55 8.18
N ARG A 182 -5.25 10.60 8.48
CA ARG A 182 -4.76 10.46 9.86
C ARG A 182 -5.20 11.61 10.75
N LEU A 183 -5.22 12.83 10.23
CA LEU A 183 -5.71 13.99 10.99
C LEU A 183 -7.18 13.86 11.33
N ARG A 184 -8.02 13.41 10.40
CA ARG A 184 -9.43 13.16 10.67
C ARG A 184 -9.59 12.20 11.86
N MET A 185 -8.92 11.05 11.80
CA MET A 185 -8.91 10.08 12.89
C MET A 185 -8.34 10.63 14.20
N GLY A 186 -7.23 11.36 14.15
CA GLY A 186 -6.58 11.93 15.34
C GLY A 186 -7.40 13.02 16.02
N LEU A 187 -8.13 13.82 15.25
CA LEU A 187 -9.05 14.84 15.76
C LEU A 187 -10.32 14.21 16.34
N GLU A 188 -10.86 13.17 15.71
CA GLU A 188 -12.00 12.42 16.24
C GLU A 188 -11.64 11.68 17.55
N ALA A 189 -10.44 11.10 17.61
CA ALA A 189 -9.91 10.44 18.80
C ALA A 189 -9.44 11.41 19.90
N TRP A 190 -9.40 12.72 19.63
CA TRP A 190 -8.72 13.74 20.46
C TRP A 190 -8.99 13.66 21.96
N PRO A 191 -10.25 13.47 22.43
CA PRO A 191 -10.54 13.39 23.86
C PRO A 191 -9.86 12.22 24.58
N ARG A 192 -9.52 11.15 23.84
CA ARG A 192 -8.91 9.91 24.37
C ARG A 192 -7.39 9.86 24.21
N LEU A 193 -6.81 10.74 23.40
CA LEU A 193 -5.36 10.80 23.20
C LEU A 193 -4.63 11.30 24.44
N ASP A 194 -3.51 10.65 24.77
CA ASP A 194 -2.59 11.14 25.79
C ASP A 194 -1.77 12.35 25.28
N ALA A 195 -0.95 12.94 26.15
CA ALA A 195 -0.16 14.13 25.80
C ALA A 195 0.83 13.88 24.64
N ARG A 196 1.40 12.67 24.54
CA ARG A 196 2.38 12.29 23.51
C ARG A 196 1.69 12.10 22.16
N ASP A 197 0.56 11.43 22.14
CA ASP A 197 -0.23 11.23 20.93
C ASP A 197 -0.81 12.55 20.42
N ARG A 198 -1.30 13.41 21.33
CA ARG A 198 -1.73 14.77 20.98
C ARG A 198 -0.59 15.57 20.34
N ALA A 199 0.63 15.51 20.89
CA ALA A 199 1.79 16.16 20.28
C ALA A 199 2.06 15.66 18.85
N SER A 200 1.90 14.36 18.62
CA SER A 200 2.07 13.75 17.30
C SER A 200 0.99 14.22 16.31
N VAL A 201 -0.27 14.32 16.74
CA VAL A 201 -1.37 14.87 15.92
C VAL A 201 -1.13 16.36 15.62
N LEU A 202 -0.71 17.16 16.60
CA LEU A 202 -0.38 18.58 16.39
C LEU A 202 0.77 18.76 15.39
N GLN A 203 1.76 17.86 15.40
CA GLN A 203 2.82 17.86 14.39
C GLN A 203 2.26 17.55 12.99
N GLN A 204 1.34 16.59 12.87
CA GLN A 204 0.63 16.31 11.62
C GLN A 204 -0.20 17.53 11.15
N VAL A 205 -0.79 18.31 12.05
CA VAL A 205 -1.52 19.54 11.71
C VAL A 205 -0.58 20.57 11.08
N ARG A 206 0.60 20.79 11.68
CA ARG A 206 1.62 21.70 11.13
C ARG A 206 2.14 21.22 9.77
N TYR A 207 2.32 19.91 9.61
CA TYR A 207 2.70 19.35 8.32
C TYR A 207 1.60 19.55 7.26
N ALA A 208 0.34 19.26 7.59
CA ALA A 208 -0.79 19.46 6.71
C ALA A 208 -0.96 20.92 6.28
N ALA A 209 -0.74 21.87 7.18
CA ALA A 209 -0.80 23.30 6.87
C ALA A 209 0.21 23.72 5.79
N LYS A 210 1.37 23.04 5.71
CA LYS A 210 2.40 23.28 4.69
C LYS A 210 2.06 22.61 3.34
N VAL A 211 1.32 21.52 3.37
CA VAL A 211 0.94 20.75 2.17
C VAL A 211 -0.32 21.33 1.52
N ASP A 212 -1.39 21.50 2.31
CA ASP A 212 -2.68 22.00 1.84
C ASP A 212 -3.47 22.64 3.01
N LEU A 213 -3.21 23.93 3.24
CA LEU A 213 -3.89 24.71 4.29
C LEU A 213 -5.41 24.78 4.08
N ARG A 214 -5.87 24.76 2.82
CA ARG A 214 -7.31 24.84 2.51
C ARG A 214 -8.02 23.55 2.91
N ALA A 215 -7.45 22.40 2.57
CA ALA A 215 -8.00 21.11 2.98
C ALA A 215 -7.98 20.94 4.51
N LEU A 216 -6.93 21.42 5.18
CA LEU A 216 -6.88 21.45 6.65
C LEU A 216 -7.96 22.34 7.25
N ALA A 217 -8.23 23.51 6.67
CA ALA A 217 -9.30 24.40 7.11
C ALA A 217 -10.67 23.72 7.01
N LEU A 218 -10.94 23.07 5.88
CA LEU A 218 -12.18 22.33 5.64
C LEU A 218 -12.35 21.18 6.64
N LEU A 219 -11.31 20.38 6.84
CA LEU A 219 -11.34 19.28 7.82
C LEU A 219 -11.58 19.78 9.24
N GLY A 220 -10.94 20.90 9.61
CA GLY A 220 -11.10 21.51 10.93
C GLY A 220 -12.53 22.01 11.19
N GLU A 221 -13.21 22.55 10.16
CA GLU A 221 -14.62 22.93 10.25
C GLU A 221 -15.55 21.70 10.32
N GLU A 222 -15.36 20.71 9.43
CA GLU A 222 -16.13 19.47 9.38
C GLU A 222 -16.12 18.74 10.73
N GLN A 223 -14.96 18.66 11.37
CA GLN A 223 -14.75 17.97 12.65
C GLN A 223 -14.92 18.89 13.87
N GLN A 224 -15.40 20.13 13.69
CA GLN A 224 -15.53 21.13 14.77
C GLN A 224 -14.24 21.31 15.61
N SER A 225 -13.09 21.10 14.98
CA SER A 225 -11.77 20.97 15.61
C SER A 225 -10.87 22.19 15.36
N ILE A 226 -11.43 23.29 14.85
CA ILE A 226 -10.72 24.55 14.63
C ILE A 226 -9.89 25.02 15.85
N PRO A 227 -10.38 24.99 17.10
CA PRO A 227 -9.57 25.41 18.24
C PRO A 227 -8.26 24.62 18.37
N ILE A 228 -8.30 23.32 18.07
CA ILE A 228 -7.12 22.44 18.10
C ILE A 228 -6.16 22.81 16.96
N VAL A 229 -6.69 23.03 15.75
CA VAL A 229 -5.89 23.45 14.59
C VAL A 229 -5.20 24.80 14.85
N ARG A 230 -5.92 25.78 15.39
CA ARG A 230 -5.37 27.08 15.78
C ARG A 230 -4.29 26.95 16.84
N ALA A 231 -4.50 26.11 17.85
CA ALA A 231 -3.52 25.87 18.90
C ALA A 231 -2.22 25.25 18.34
N ALA A 232 -2.32 24.36 17.36
CA ALA A 232 -1.15 23.78 16.69
C ALA A 232 -0.31 24.82 15.94
N LEU A 233 -0.98 25.81 15.33
CA LEU A 233 -0.40 26.84 14.46
C LEU A 233 -0.10 28.16 15.19
N ARG A 234 -0.22 28.19 16.52
CA ARG A 234 -0.05 29.42 17.32
C ARG A 234 1.31 30.10 17.11
N ASP A 235 2.35 29.30 16.83
CA ASP A 235 3.72 29.76 16.66
C ASP A 235 4.00 30.21 15.20
N GLU A 236 2.99 30.12 14.31
CA GLU A 236 3.05 30.48 12.89
C GLU A 236 1.95 31.52 12.54
N PRO A 237 2.07 32.77 13.01
CA PRO A 237 0.97 33.76 12.96
C PRO A 237 0.49 34.10 11.54
N HIS A 238 1.38 34.01 10.55
CA HIS A 238 1.04 34.23 9.14
C HIS A 238 0.17 33.10 8.58
N VAL A 239 0.47 31.84 8.92
CA VAL A 239 -0.35 30.67 8.54
C VAL A 239 -1.71 30.73 9.23
N LEU A 240 -1.73 31.14 10.51
CA LEU A 240 -2.97 31.30 11.27
C LEU A 240 -3.88 32.38 10.68
N ALA A 241 -3.32 33.53 10.25
CA ALA A 241 -4.09 34.58 9.59
C ALA A 241 -4.69 34.10 8.25
N GLU A 242 -3.94 33.32 7.48
CA GLU A 242 -4.44 32.76 6.22
C GLU A 242 -5.51 31.69 6.44
N LEU A 243 -5.35 30.83 7.46
CA LEU A 243 -6.38 29.89 7.89
C LEU A 243 -7.70 30.62 8.17
N ASP A 244 -7.67 31.73 8.90
CA ASP A 244 -8.85 32.50 9.25
C ASP A 244 -9.53 33.14 8.02
N ARG A 245 -8.73 33.61 7.05
CA ARG A 245 -9.26 34.10 5.77
C ARG A 245 -9.99 33.01 5.00
N LEU A 246 -9.38 31.82 4.88
CA LEU A 246 -9.97 30.67 4.17
C LEU A 246 -11.30 30.23 4.82
N ARG A 247 -11.37 30.24 6.16
CA ARG A 247 -12.61 29.95 6.90
C ARG A 247 -13.69 30.99 6.64
N ALA A 248 -13.34 32.28 6.67
CA ALA A 248 -14.27 33.37 6.38
C ALA A 248 -14.79 33.37 4.92
N GLN A 249 -14.02 32.81 3.98
CA GLN A 249 -14.47 32.57 2.61
C GLN A 249 -15.40 31.37 2.51
N THR A 250 -15.06 30.25 3.17
CA THR A 250 -15.87 29.02 3.15
C THR A 250 -17.24 29.21 3.79
N GLY A 251 -17.33 29.97 4.89
CA GLY A 251 -18.61 30.29 5.53
C GLY A 251 -19.58 31.13 4.68
N ARG A 252 -19.09 31.77 3.61
CA ARG A 252 -19.89 32.57 2.67
C ARG A 252 -20.43 31.78 1.48
N ASP A 253 -20.08 30.50 1.34
CA ASP A 253 -20.58 29.64 0.26
C ASP A 253 -21.70 28.71 0.76
N PRO A 254 -22.98 29.13 0.69
CA PRO A 254 -24.11 28.35 1.19
C PRO A 254 -24.31 27.03 0.43
N GLN A 255 -23.86 26.93 -0.84
CA GLN A 255 -24.07 25.73 -1.64
C GLN A 255 -23.26 24.53 -1.13
N ARG A 256 -22.17 24.76 -0.40
CA ARG A 256 -21.36 23.69 0.20
C ARG A 256 -21.98 23.04 1.43
N ARG A 257 -22.99 23.66 2.08
CA ARG A 257 -23.64 23.07 3.27
C ARG A 257 -24.64 21.97 2.94
N SER A 258 -25.06 21.86 1.68
CA SER A 258 -26.16 21.00 1.24
C SER A 258 -25.73 19.69 0.56
N GLY A 259 -24.42 19.42 0.42
CA GLY A 259 -23.90 18.28 -0.35
C GLY A 259 -23.06 17.26 0.42
N GLY A 260 -23.16 17.25 1.75
CA GLY A 260 -22.47 16.30 2.64
C GLY A 260 -23.38 15.18 3.12
#